data_AF-A0A969VD59-F1
#
_entry.id   AF-A0A969VD59-F1
#
_cell.length_a   1.000
_cell.length_b   1.000
_cell.length_c   1.000
_cell.angle_alpha   90.00
_cell.angle_beta   90.00
_cell.angle_gamma   90.00
#
_symmetry.space_group_name_H-M   'P 1'
#
loop_
_entity.id
_entity.type
_entity.pdbx_description
1 polymer ?
#
loop_
_entity_poly.entity_id
_entity_poly.type
_entity_poly.pdbx_seq_one_letter_code
_entity_poly.pdbx_strand_id
1 'polypeptide(L)'
;TLFIPNSQLRLATTDGRQNLEADFLIFHQGKLGMLKIDSESFDRTETEAETGGVFVDSGVCLVKHYDSTRCSEQPDLVVQEFLEILSQA
;
A
#
# COMPACT_ATOMS: atom_id res chain seq x y z
N THR A 1 -15.62 2.88 1.38
CA THR A 1 -14.17 2.65 1.54
C THR A 1 -13.87 2.56 3.01
N LEU A 2 -12.99 1.65 3.42
CA LEU A 2 -12.50 1.55 4.79
C LEU A 2 -11.00 1.88 4.78
N PHE A 3 -10.56 2.69 5.74
CA PHE A 3 -9.16 3.04 5.96
C PHE A 3 -8.78 2.62 7.38
N ILE A 4 -7.69 1.88 7.52
CA ILE A 4 -7.19 1.39 8.81
C ILE A 4 -5.73 1.87 8.94
N PRO A 5 -5.44 2.84 9.81
CA PRO A 5 -4.09 3.36 9.98
C PRO A 5 -3.21 2.37 10.77
N ASN A 6 -1.87 2.49 10.64
CA ASN A 6 -0.86 1.75 11.40
C ASN A 6 -1.13 0.23 11.43
N SER A 7 -1.34 -0.33 10.24
CA SER A 7 -1.79 -1.71 10.09
C SER A 7 -0.64 -2.68 9.93
N GLN A 8 -0.76 -3.85 10.57
CA GLN A 8 0.10 -5.00 10.32
C GLN A 8 -0.72 -6.11 9.68
N LEU A 9 -0.28 -6.59 8.52
CA LEU A 9 -0.93 -7.66 7.78
C LEU A 9 -0.05 -8.89 7.77
N ARG A 10 -0.61 -10.05 8.11
CA ARG A 10 0.12 -11.32 7.99
C ARG A 10 -0.34 -12.07 6.75
N LEU A 11 0.56 -12.19 5.79
CA LEU A 11 0.33 -12.88 4.53
C LEU A 11 0.98 -14.25 4.54
N ALA A 12 0.29 -15.23 3.93
CA ALA A 12 0.91 -16.49 3.55
C ALA A 12 1.45 -16.33 2.13
N THR A 13 2.77 -16.24 1.99
CA THR A 13 3.48 -16.25 0.70
C THR A 13 4.05 -17.66 0.45
N THR A 14 4.57 -17.90 -0.75
CA THR A 14 5.26 -19.16 -1.08
C THR A 14 6.47 -19.43 -0.18
N ASP A 15 7.08 -18.38 0.36
CA ASP A 15 8.22 -18.46 1.29
C ASP A 15 7.78 -18.55 2.77
N GLY A 16 6.48 -18.65 3.04
CA GLY A 16 5.91 -18.83 4.37
C GLY A 16 5.09 -17.64 4.86
N ARG A 17 4.92 -17.51 6.18
CA ARG A 17 4.16 -16.41 6.76
C ARG A 17 5.03 -15.17 6.88
N GLN A 18 4.69 -14.12 6.15
CA GLN A 18 5.35 -12.82 6.22
C GLN A 18 4.42 -11.79 6.86
N ASN A 19 4.99 -10.93 7.70
CA ASN A 19 4.28 -9.76 8.23
C ASN A 19 4.69 -8.55 7.40
N LEU A 20 3.72 -7.81 6.89
CA LEU A 20 3.92 -6.55 6.20
C LEU A 20 3.28 -5.44 7.01
N GLU A 21 4.00 -4.34 7.16
CA GLU A 21 3.48 -3.12 7.79
C GLU A 21 2.99 -2.15 6.71
N ALA A 22 1.92 -1.43 7.01
CA ALA A 22 1.42 -0.32 6.20
C ALA A 22 0.99 0.84 7.08
N ASP A 23 1.28 2.06 6.62
CA ASP A 23 0.75 3.27 7.23
C ASP A 23 -0.77 3.29 7.13
N PHE A 24 -1.33 2.85 5.99
CA PHE A 24 -2.75 2.61 5.82
C PHE A 24 -3.05 1.32 5.08
N LEU A 25 -3.91 0.50 5.67
CA LEU A 25 -4.61 -0.58 4.98
C LEU A 25 -5.96 -0.07 4.50
N ILE A 26 -6.24 -0.24 3.21
CA ILE A 26 -7.39 0.34 2.53
C ILE A 26 -8.20 -0.78 1.88
N PHE A 27 -9.48 -0.84 2.21
CA PHE A 27 -10.43 -1.72 1.53
C PHE A 27 -11.44 -0.91 0.72
N HIS A 28 -11.40 -1.10 -0.60
CA HIS A 28 -12.21 -0.37 -1.55
C HIS A 28 -12.77 -1.32 -2.62
N GLN A 29 -14.09 -1.34 -2.80
CA GLN A 29 -14.76 -2.12 -3.85
C GLN A 29 -14.35 -3.61 -3.90
N GLY A 30 -14.17 -4.25 -2.74
CA GLY A 30 -13.76 -5.66 -2.68
C GLY A 30 -12.26 -5.89 -2.84
N LYS A 31 -11.46 -4.84 -3.03
CA LYS A 31 -10.02 -4.90 -3.22
C LYS A 31 -9.28 -4.35 -2.02
N LEU A 32 -8.11 -4.93 -1.74
CA LEU A 32 -7.24 -4.57 -0.64
C LEU A 32 -6.03 -3.80 -1.19
N GLY A 33 -5.67 -2.71 -0.53
CA GLY A 33 -4.48 -1.93 -0.84
C GLY A 33 -3.73 -1.51 0.42
N MET A 34 -2.41 -1.40 0.29
CA MET A 34 -1.49 -0.92 1.30
C MET A 34 -0.87 0.38 0.79
N LEU A 35 -1.16 1.49 1.49
CA LEU A 35 -0.50 2.76 1.26
C LEU A 35 0.63 2.89 2.29
N LYS A 36 1.85 3.05 1.79
CA LYS A 36 3.06 3.28 2.58
C LYS A 36 3.56 4.70 2.35
N ILE A 37 4.09 5.33 3.38
CA ILE A 37 4.64 6.69 3.34
C ILE A 37 6.15 6.58 3.47
N ASP A 38 6.87 6.97 2.42
CA ASP A 38 8.32 7.03 2.43
C ASP A 38 8.77 8.23 3.27
N SER A 39 9.52 7.95 4.34
CA SER A 39 10.23 9.00 5.08
C SER A 39 11.50 9.42 4.35
N GLU A 40 11.96 10.66 4.52
CA GLU A 40 13.14 11.23 3.83
C GLU A 40 14.45 10.42 3.99
N SER A 41 14.53 9.53 4.98
CA SER A 41 15.68 8.64 5.23
C SER A 41 15.57 7.25 4.60
N PHE A 42 14.54 6.97 3.80
CA PHE A 42 14.38 5.67 3.13
C PHE A 42 15.13 5.63 1.79
N ASP A 43 16.03 4.65 1.64
CA ASP A 43 16.78 4.43 0.40
C ASP A 43 15.83 3.98 -0.73
N ARG A 44 15.64 4.86 -1.73
CA ARG A 44 14.79 4.66 -2.92
C ARG A 44 15.15 3.43 -3.77
N THR A 45 16.29 2.80 -3.53
CA THR A 45 16.79 1.65 -4.30
C THR A 45 15.97 0.37 -4.11
N GLU A 46 15.18 0.25 -3.04
CA GLU A 46 14.31 -0.92 -2.82
C GLU A 46 12.91 -0.74 -3.46
N THR A 47 12.51 0.49 -3.78
CA THR A 47 11.12 0.86 -4.12
C THR A 47 10.72 0.60 -5.58
N GLU A 48 11.67 0.61 -6.53
CA GLU A 48 11.36 0.33 -7.94
C GLU A 48 10.86 -1.11 -8.16
N ALA A 49 11.15 -2.03 -7.24
CA ALA A 49 10.70 -3.42 -7.31
C ALA A 49 9.32 -3.67 -6.65
N GLU A 50 8.84 -2.77 -5.79
CA GLU A 50 7.64 -2.99 -4.96
C GLU A 50 6.40 -2.22 -5.43
N THR A 51 6.45 -1.56 -6.60
CA THR A 51 5.23 -1.16 -7.32
C THR A 51 4.64 -2.38 -8.03
N GLY A 52 4.31 -3.41 -7.26
CA GLY A 52 3.90 -4.72 -7.77
C GLY A 52 2.75 -5.23 -6.93
N GLY A 53 1.66 -5.65 -7.59
CA GLY A 53 0.58 -6.33 -6.91
C GLY A 53 1.11 -7.58 -6.21
N VAL A 54 0.94 -7.67 -4.90
CA VAL A 54 1.21 -8.90 -4.15
C VAL A 54 0.01 -9.81 -4.35
N PHE A 55 0.23 -10.95 -5.01
CA PHE A 55 -0.80 -11.98 -5.12
C PHE A 55 -0.89 -12.70 -3.78
N VAL A 56 -1.99 -12.46 -3.08
CA VAL A 56 -2.37 -13.19 -1.89
C VAL A 56 -3.38 -14.26 -2.30
N ASP A 57 -3.40 -15.41 -1.63
CA ASP A 57 -4.45 -16.43 -1.83
C ASP A 57 -5.89 -15.88 -1.72
N SER A 58 -6.06 -14.69 -1.12
CA SER A 58 -7.32 -13.95 -1.00
C SER A 58 -7.58 -12.88 -2.07
N GLY A 59 -6.70 -12.70 -3.07
CA GLY A 59 -6.82 -11.72 -4.16
C GLY A 59 -5.56 -10.87 -4.40
N VAL A 60 -5.68 -9.85 -5.25
CA VAL A 60 -4.62 -8.88 -5.53
C VAL A 60 -4.56 -7.83 -4.41
N CYS A 61 -3.40 -7.69 -3.77
CA CYS A 61 -3.10 -6.61 -2.83
C CYS A 61 -2.20 -5.59 -3.52
N LEU A 62 -2.72 -4.37 -3.78
CA LEU A 62 -1.92 -3.26 -4.30
C LEU A 62 -1.04 -2.71 -3.17
N VAL A 63 0.28 -2.67 -3.35
CA VAL A 63 1.17 -1.93 -2.45
C VAL A 63 1.66 -0.69 -3.20
N LYS A 64 1.51 0.49 -2.59
CA LYS A 64 1.98 1.74 -3.19
C LYS A 64 2.59 2.67 -2.15
N HIS A 65 3.76 3.19 -2.51
CA HIS A 65 4.52 4.14 -1.71
C HIS A 65 4.24 5.57 -2.15
N TYR A 66 4.17 6.49 -1.19
CA TYR A 66 4.02 7.92 -1.41
C TYR A 66 5.03 8.70 -0.56
N ASP A 67 5.59 9.76 -1.15
CA ASP A 67 6.49 10.68 -0.45
C ASP A 67 5.77 11.43 0.69
N SER A 68 6.41 11.52 1.86
CA SER A 68 5.85 12.17 3.05
C SER A 68 5.47 13.64 2.84
N THR A 69 6.23 14.37 2.01
CA THR A 69 5.94 15.77 1.67
C THR A 69 4.64 15.84 0.89
N ARG A 70 4.47 14.96 -0.10
CA ARG A 70 3.24 14.89 -0.91
C ARG A 70 2.02 14.51 -0.06
N CYS A 71 2.17 13.56 0.87
CA CYS A 71 1.10 13.19 1.80
C CYS A 71 0.69 14.36 2.71
N SER A 72 1.64 15.22 3.08
CA SER A 72 1.39 16.38 3.95
C SER A 72 0.77 17.56 3.20
N GLU A 73 1.28 17.85 2.00
CA GLU A 73 0.84 19.00 1.20
C GLU A 73 -0.46 18.73 0.41
N GLN A 74 -0.66 17.49 -0.05
CA GLN A 74 -1.73 17.12 -0.97
C GLN A 74 -2.45 15.80 -0.59
N PRO A 75 -2.93 15.65 0.65
CA PRO A 75 -3.49 14.40 1.14
C PRO A 75 -4.69 13.91 0.31
N ASP A 76 -5.58 14.80 -0.11
CA ASP A 76 -6.77 14.44 -0.88
C ASP A 76 -6.40 13.86 -2.26
N LEU A 77 -5.40 14.45 -2.93
CA LEU A 77 -4.93 13.97 -4.23
C LEU A 77 -4.23 12.61 -4.10
N VAL A 78 -3.49 12.39 -3.01
CA VAL A 78 -2.86 11.10 -2.72
C VAL A 78 -3.92 10.02 -2.56
N VAL A 79 -4.94 10.27 -1.74
CA VAL A 79 -6.04 9.32 -1.52
C VAL A 79 -6.82 9.07 -2.82
N GLN A 80 -7.14 10.12 -3.58
CA GLN A 80 -7.84 9.99 -4.85
C GLN A 80 -7.06 9.12 -5.83
N GLU A 81 -5.78 9.43 -6.07
CA GLU A 81 -4.93 8.66 -6.98
C GLU A 81 -4.83 7.20 -6.55
N PHE A 82 -4.66 6.94 -5.24
CA PHE A 82 -4.59 5.59 -4.72
C PHE A 82 -5.87 4.80 -5.01
N LEU A 83 -7.04 5.39 -4.75
CA LEU A 83 -8.32 4.73 -4.98
C LEU A 83 -8.58 4.49 -6.47
N GLU A 84 -8.17 5.41 -7.35
CA GLU A 84 -8.26 5.23 -8.80
C GLU A 84 -7.43 4.03 -9.27
N ILE A 85 -6.20 3.88 -8.77
CA ILE A 85 -5.33 2.75 -9.10
C ILE A 85 -5.89 1.45 -8.53
N LEU A 86 -6.29 1.46 -7.25
CA LEU A 86 -6.87 0.27 -6.60
C LEU A 86 -8.12 -0.20 -7.34
N SER A 87 -8.95 0.72 -7.82
CA SER A 87 -10.16 0.40 -8.61
C SER A 87 -9.84 -0.25 -9.96
N GLN A 88 -8.64 -0.08 -10.51
CA GLN A 88 -8.20 -0.68 -11.77
C GLN A 88 -7.41 -1.99 -11.60
N ALA A 89 -6.89 -2.27 -10.40
CA ALA A 89 -6.06 -3.44 -10.09
C ALA A 89 -6.78 -4.80 -10.15
#